data_AF-A0A8X6I939-F1
#
_entry.id   AF-A0A8X6I939-F1
#
_cell.length_a   1.000
_cell.length_b   1.000
_cell.length_c   1.000
_cell.angle_alpha   90.00
_cell.angle_beta   90.00
_cell.angle_gamma   90.00
#
_symmetry.space_group_name_H-M   'P 1'
#
loop_
_entity.id
_entity.type
_entity.pdbx_description
1 polymer ?
#
loop_
_entity_poly.entity_id
_entity_poly.type
_entity_poly.pdbx_seq_one_letter_code
_entity_poly.pdbx_strand_id
1 'polypeptide(L)'
;MFDALLSPKAVQESLLTAGLFFRDSPGKIDATEILNAGDRYNICKDSKLMDMIGALHFDLGNQSKYLINSVNLRIKLERNKDAFAPMSASQDFKIVIQHASLFVRKVKVAPSILIAHETALSRGAIKMPLRRTEVKSFALSSGMQSITIPNAFIGQVPARLIMLCLLDGNRMIPSKPYQPKFDTSNSYSRCYMSLFTDLGRYHKDQDINISYSEYKDGYTLLAIDLTPDLSADGMHDSVLRNSNLALDICFSKALPETVNLIVYAEYRNVIEIDKNRNVLTDF
;
A
#
# COMPACT_ATOMS: atom_id res chain seq x y z
N MET A 1 -2.83 1.26 3.40
CA MET A 1 -3.45 -0.09 3.46
C MET A 1 -2.40 -1.18 3.34
N PHE A 2 -1.60 -1.20 2.26
CA PHE A 2 -0.49 -2.15 2.10
C PHE A 2 0.55 -2.08 3.24
N ASP A 3 0.78 -0.89 3.81
CA ASP A 3 1.69 -0.71 4.95
C ASP A 3 1.27 -1.49 6.21
N ALA A 4 -0.04 -1.59 6.47
CA ALA A 4 -0.56 -2.37 7.60
C ALA A 4 -0.34 -3.87 7.37
N LEU A 5 -0.58 -4.34 6.14
CA LEU A 5 -0.36 -5.74 5.74
C LEU A 5 1.12 -6.14 5.82
N LEU A 6 2.03 -5.25 5.42
CA LEU A 6 3.48 -5.50 5.42
C LEU A 6 4.15 -5.11 6.75
N SER A 7 3.38 -4.72 7.77
CA SER A 7 3.93 -4.42 9.09
C SER A 7 4.50 -5.67 9.78
N PRO A 8 5.50 -5.51 10.66
CA PRO A 8 6.01 -6.64 11.45
C PRO A 8 4.93 -7.25 12.33
N LYS A 9 5.08 -8.54 12.65
CA LYS A 9 4.14 -9.30 13.50
C LYS A 9 3.81 -8.58 14.81
N ALA A 10 4.82 -8.05 15.50
CA ALA A 10 4.65 -7.34 16.76
C ALA A 10 3.73 -6.12 16.65
N VAL A 11 3.79 -5.37 15.54
CA VAL A 11 2.95 -4.20 15.30
C VAL A 11 1.52 -4.62 14.98
N GLN A 12 1.37 -5.69 14.19
CA GLN A 12 0.06 -6.23 13.82
C GLN A 12 -0.71 -6.76 15.02
N GLU A 13 -0.04 -7.43 15.96
CA GLU A 13 -0.68 -8.00 17.17
C GLU A 13 -0.92 -6.96 18.27
N SER A 14 -0.21 -5.82 18.26
CA SER A 14 -0.31 -4.78 19.31
C SER A 14 -1.05 -3.52 18.86
N LEU A 15 -0.40 -2.64 18.10
CA LEU A 15 -0.96 -1.34 17.74
C LEU A 15 -2.15 -1.48 16.78
N LEU A 16 -2.06 -2.40 15.81
CA LEU A 16 -3.11 -2.52 14.80
C LEU A 16 -4.38 -3.21 15.33
N THR A 17 -4.28 -4.03 16.39
CA THR A 17 -5.47 -4.61 17.04
C THR A 17 -6.34 -3.54 17.73
N ALA A 18 -5.76 -2.41 18.17
CA ALA A 18 -6.53 -1.25 18.63
C ALA A 18 -7.38 -0.60 17.52
N GLY A 19 -6.98 -0.81 16.25
CA GLY A 19 -7.72 -0.47 15.04
C GLY A 19 -8.60 -1.60 14.50
N LEU A 20 -8.80 -2.68 15.26
CA LEU A 20 -9.51 -3.90 14.85
C LEU A 20 -8.92 -4.59 13.61
N PHE A 21 -7.61 -4.42 13.37
CA PHE A 21 -6.91 -5.18 12.34
C PHE A 21 -6.61 -6.60 12.86
N PHE A 22 -7.04 -7.59 12.11
CA PHE A 22 -6.71 -8.99 12.33
C PHE A 22 -6.17 -9.54 11.01
N ARG A 23 -5.02 -10.23 11.08
CA ARG A 23 -4.41 -10.86 9.91
C ARG A 23 -5.28 -12.03 9.47
N ASP A 24 -5.50 -12.18 8.18
CA ASP A 24 -6.25 -13.32 7.66
C ASP A 24 -5.45 -14.64 7.79
N SER A 25 -6.06 -15.76 7.40
CA SER A 25 -5.34 -17.02 7.23
C SER A 25 -4.92 -17.19 5.76
N PRO A 26 -3.75 -17.79 5.46
CA PRO A 26 -3.34 -18.03 4.08
C PRO A 26 -4.43 -18.76 3.28
N GLY A 27 -4.73 -18.25 2.09
CA GLY A 27 -5.73 -18.84 1.18
C GLY A 27 -7.20 -18.65 1.60
N LYS A 28 -7.47 -17.89 2.68
CA LYS A 28 -8.83 -17.63 3.20
C LYS A 28 -9.18 -16.14 3.26
N ILE A 29 -8.67 -15.36 2.30
CA ILE A 29 -8.88 -13.90 2.26
C ILE A 29 -10.35 -13.55 1.98
N ASP A 30 -11.02 -14.36 1.16
CA ASP A 30 -12.45 -14.20 0.84
C ASP A 30 -13.37 -15.05 1.74
N ALA A 31 -12.80 -15.75 2.72
CA ALA A 31 -13.59 -16.62 3.58
C ALA A 31 -14.40 -15.78 4.59
N THR A 32 -15.73 -15.84 4.47
CA THR A 32 -16.65 -15.28 5.46
C THR A 32 -16.80 -16.16 6.71
N GLU A 33 -16.21 -17.37 6.69
CA GLU A 33 -16.28 -18.31 7.81
C GLU A 33 -15.25 -17.98 8.90
N ILE A 34 -15.75 -17.38 9.98
CA ILE A 34 -15.42 -17.42 11.43
C ILE A 34 -13.94 -17.36 11.89
N LEU A 35 -12.93 -17.77 11.12
CA LEU A 35 -11.55 -17.84 11.63
C LEU A 35 -10.89 -16.46 11.84
N ASN A 36 -11.30 -15.40 11.13
CA ASN A 36 -10.83 -14.02 11.38
C ASN A 36 -11.96 -12.96 11.32
N ALA A 37 -12.95 -13.15 10.44
CA ALA A 37 -14.23 -12.42 10.52
C ALA A 37 -14.93 -12.67 11.86
N GLY A 38 -14.74 -13.87 12.44
CA GLY A 38 -15.27 -14.22 13.75
C GLY A 38 -14.72 -13.37 14.88
N ASP A 39 -13.49 -12.87 14.83
CA ASP A 39 -12.93 -12.05 15.91
C ASP A 39 -13.54 -10.64 15.94
N ARG A 40 -13.60 -9.97 14.78
CA ARG A 40 -14.31 -8.67 14.67
C ARG A 40 -15.79 -8.81 14.99
N TYR A 41 -16.41 -9.87 14.49
CA TYR A 41 -17.80 -10.20 14.79
C TYR A 41 -18.02 -10.49 16.28
N ASN A 42 -17.15 -11.27 16.92
CA ASN A 42 -17.25 -11.62 18.34
C ASN A 42 -17.07 -10.41 19.26
N ILE A 43 -16.30 -9.41 18.83
CA ILE A 43 -16.15 -8.14 19.53
C ILE A 43 -17.45 -7.31 19.41
N CYS A 44 -18.07 -7.30 18.24
CA CYS A 44 -19.23 -6.46 17.94
C CYS A 44 -20.61 -7.11 18.17
N LYS A 45 -20.65 -8.42 18.48
CA LYS A 45 -21.92 -9.13 18.73
C LYS A 45 -22.68 -8.52 19.92
N ASP A 46 -24.00 -8.71 19.92
CA ASP A 46 -24.91 -8.23 20.95
C ASP A 46 -24.99 -6.69 21.09
N SER A 47 -24.68 -5.95 20.03
CA SER A 47 -24.71 -4.47 20.01
C SER A 47 -23.79 -3.81 21.05
N LYS A 48 -22.65 -4.46 21.35
CA LYS A 48 -21.64 -3.88 22.24
C LYS A 48 -21.02 -2.62 21.65
N LEU A 49 -20.85 -1.60 22.49
CA LEU A 49 -20.07 -0.43 22.14
C LEU A 49 -18.59 -0.79 22.15
N MET A 50 -17.88 -0.35 21.12
CA MET A 50 -16.46 -0.58 20.96
C MET A 50 -15.77 0.71 20.58
N ASP A 51 -14.67 1.00 21.26
CA ASP A 51 -13.78 2.11 20.93
C ASP A 51 -12.66 1.62 20.01
N MET A 52 -12.37 2.40 18.98
CA MET A 52 -11.30 2.11 18.03
C MET A 52 -10.43 3.35 17.87
N ILE A 53 -9.11 3.14 17.84
CA ILE A 53 -8.15 4.20 17.54
C ILE A 53 -7.11 3.68 16.55
N GLY A 54 -6.82 4.48 15.54
CA GLY A 54 -5.85 4.14 14.51
C GLY A 54 -5.33 5.40 13.83
N ALA A 55 -4.16 5.26 13.20
CA ALA A 55 -3.65 6.30 12.32
C ALA A 55 -4.50 6.38 11.05
N LEU A 56 -4.80 7.60 10.59
CA LEU A 56 -5.39 7.77 9.27
C LEU A 56 -4.31 7.50 8.21
N HIS A 57 -4.52 6.47 7.42
CA HIS A 57 -3.61 6.11 6.32
C HIS A 57 -3.99 6.87 5.05
N PHE A 58 -3.22 7.90 4.71
CA PHE A 58 -3.31 8.66 3.47
C PHE A 58 -1.91 9.10 3.04
N ASP A 59 -1.72 9.33 1.75
CA ASP A 59 -0.39 9.59 1.14
C ASP A 59 0.40 10.72 1.84
N LEU A 60 -0.27 11.82 2.18
CA LEU A 60 0.33 12.95 2.89
C LEU A 60 0.62 12.66 4.38
N GLY A 61 -0.06 11.69 4.99
CA GLY A 61 0.18 11.26 6.38
C GLY A 61 1.43 10.38 6.51
N ASN A 62 1.90 9.82 5.40
CA ASN A 62 3.03 8.89 5.35
C ASN A 62 4.39 9.59 5.10
N GLN A 63 4.43 10.92 5.00
CA GLN A 63 5.67 11.68 4.76
C GLN A 63 6.27 12.24 6.05
N SER A 64 7.59 12.43 6.08
CA SER A 64 8.36 12.73 7.30
C SER A 64 8.38 14.21 7.72
N LYS A 65 7.98 15.12 6.85
CA LYS A 65 7.96 16.57 7.08
C LYS A 65 6.61 17.03 7.63
N TYR A 66 6.63 18.00 8.53
CA TYR A 66 5.41 18.64 9.02
C TYR A 66 4.83 19.62 8.00
N LEU A 67 3.50 19.75 8.01
CA LEU A 67 2.82 20.83 7.29
C LEU A 67 3.20 22.19 7.87
N ILE A 68 3.43 23.16 6.99
CA ILE A 68 3.71 24.54 7.40
C ILE A 68 2.45 25.22 7.95
N ASN A 69 2.66 26.29 8.72
CA ASN A 69 1.57 27.08 9.25
C ASN A 69 0.71 27.72 8.14
N SER A 70 -0.57 27.89 8.45
CA SER A 70 -1.56 28.56 7.61
C SER A 70 -1.89 27.82 6.30
N VAL A 71 -1.70 26.50 6.27
CA VAL A 71 -2.19 25.62 5.20
C VAL A 71 -3.47 24.94 5.66
N ASN A 72 -4.54 25.09 4.88
CA ASN A 72 -5.82 24.48 5.18
C ASN A 72 -5.82 22.99 4.77
N LEU A 73 -6.12 22.12 5.73
CA LEU A 73 -6.32 20.68 5.49
C LEU A 73 -7.80 20.34 5.64
N ARG A 74 -8.40 19.78 4.58
CA ARG A 74 -9.77 19.26 4.61
C ARG A 74 -9.71 17.75 4.45
N ILE A 75 -10.14 17.01 5.46
CA ILE A 75 -10.23 15.56 5.43
C ILE A 75 -11.70 15.18 5.29
N LYS A 76 -12.02 14.39 4.25
CA LYS A 76 -13.34 13.79 4.06
C LYS A 76 -13.21 12.29 4.29
N LEU A 77 -13.99 11.75 5.22
CA LEU A 77 -14.05 10.32 5.49
C LEU A 77 -15.37 9.78 4.94
N GLU A 78 -15.29 8.81 4.05
CA GLU A 78 -16.45 8.13 3.49
C GLU A 78 -16.52 6.71 4.07
N ARG A 79 -17.72 6.32 4.51
CA ARG A 79 -17.93 5.04 5.17
C ARG A 79 -18.26 3.98 4.13
N ASN A 80 -17.61 2.82 4.24
CA ASN A 80 -17.97 1.64 3.47
C ASN A 80 -19.36 1.10 3.85
N LYS A 81 -19.94 0.27 2.97
CA LYS A 81 -21.22 -0.39 3.23
C LYS A 81 -21.15 -1.27 4.48
N ASP A 82 -22.25 -1.34 5.24
CA ASP A 82 -22.34 -2.06 6.52
C ASP A 82 -21.92 -3.54 6.41
N ALA A 83 -22.26 -4.22 5.31
CA ALA A 83 -21.90 -5.62 5.09
C ALA A 83 -20.40 -5.86 4.92
N PHE A 84 -19.65 -4.87 4.42
CA PHE A 84 -18.22 -5.04 4.13
C PHE A 84 -17.34 -4.93 5.39
N ALA A 85 -17.70 -4.05 6.32
CA ALA A 85 -16.87 -3.77 7.49
C ALA A 85 -16.64 -4.98 8.44
N PRO A 86 -17.65 -5.83 8.74
CA PRO A 86 -17.46 -7.03 9.55
C PRO A 86 -17.07 -8.27 8.74
N MET A 87 -17.12 -8.22 7.40
CA MET A 87 -16.90 -9.39 6.52
C MET A 87 -17.80 -10.60 6.89
N SER A 88 -19.04 -10.34 7.31
CA SER A 88 -19.99 -11.38 7.73
C SER A 88 -20.94 -11.77 6.60
N ALA A 89 -21.24 -13.07 6.48
CA ALA A 89 -22.23 -13.58 5.52
C ALA A 89 -23.68 -13.20 5.88
N SER A 90 -23.96 -12.94 7.16
CA SER A 90 -25.28 -12.45 7.59
C SER A 90 -25.40 -10.93 7.36
N GLN A 91 -26.58 -10.53 6.85
CA GLN A 91 -26.89 -9.16 6.44
C GLN A 91 -27.50 -8.29 7.56
N ASP A 92 -27.68 -8.83 8.76
CA ASP A 92 -28.45 -8.19 9.84
C ASP A 92 -27.59 -7.30 10.76
N PHE A 93 -26.58 -6.61 10.22
CA PHE A 93 -25.71 -5.73 11.00
C PHE A 93 -25.82 -4.28 10.55
N LYS A 94 -25.94 -3.38 11.54
CA LYS A 94 -25.91 -1.94 11.35
C LYS A 94 -24.81 -1.35 12.20
N ILE A 95 -23.83 -0.71 11.57
CA ILE A 95 -22.76 -0.01 12.27
C ILE A 95 -23.19 1.45 12.45
N VAL A 96 -23.23 1.91 13.70
CA VAL A 96 -23.56 3.30 14.04
C VAL A 96 -22.36 3.95 14.72
N ILE A 97 -21.85 5.03 14.13
CA ILE A 97 -20.79 5.83 14.72
C ILE A 97 -21.46 6.80 15.71
N GLN A 98 -21.20 6.62 17.00
CA GLN A 98 -21.75 7.51 18.03
C GLN A 98 -20.93 8.80 18.14
N HIS A 99 -19.60 8.66 18.19
CA HIS A 99 -18.68 9.77 18.33
C HIS A 99 -17.42 9.51 17.50
N ALA A 100 -16.90 10.56 16.85
CA ALA A 100 -15.65 10.49 16.11
C ALA A 100 -14.83 11.74 16.40
N SER A 101 -13.59 11.56 16.84
CA SER A 101 -12.64 12.64 17.08
C SER A 101 -11.35 12.40 16.30
N LEU A 102 -10.73 13.48 15.84
CA LEU A 102 -9.44 13.45 15.16
C LEU A 102 -8.39 14.14 16.03
N PHE A 103 -7.33 13.41 16.38
CA PHE A 103 -6.19 13.93 17.11
C PHE A 103 -5.09 14.33 16.14
N VAL A 104 -4.72 15.62 16.12
CA VAL A 104 -3.63 16.14 15.29
C VAL A 104 -2.52 16.67 16.18
N ARG A 105 -1.29 16.20 15.95
CA ARG A 105 -0.11 16.68 16.68
C ARG A 105 0.35 18.03 16.10
N LYS A 106 0.36 19.07 16.93
CA LYS A 106 0.89 20.39 16.59
C LYS A 106 2.22 20.65 17.30
N VAL A 107 3.24 21.00 16.53
CA VAL A 107 4.57 21.37 17.08
C VAL A 107 4.63 22.87 17.32
N LYS A 108 5.02 23.28 18.53
CA LYS A 108 5.31 24.69 18.84
C LYS A 108 6.77 24.97 18.48
N VAL A 109 6.99 25.89 17.54
CA VAL A 109 8.32 26.30 17.08
C VAL A 109 8.71 27.65 17.65
N ALA A 110 10.01 27.91 17.79
CA ALA A 110 10.52 29.19 18.23
C ALA A 110 10.18 30.31 17.21
N PRO A 111 9.98 31.58 17.64
CA PRO A 111 9.63 32.67 16.74
C PRO A 111 10.64 32.90 15.61
N SER A 112 11.93 32.65 15.85
CA SER A 112 12.99 32.76 14.84
C SER A 112 12.77 31.82 13.65
N ILE A 113 12.25 30.61 13.88
CA ILE A 113 11.96 29.63 12.82
C ILE A 113 10.76 30.07 11.98
N LEU A 114 9.75 30.71 12.59
CA LEU A 114 8.60 31.24 11.86
C LEU A 114 9.04 32.34 10.88
N ILE A 115 9.86 33.28 11.33
CA ILE A 115 10.40 34.36 10.49
C ILE A 115 11.27 33.77 9.35
N ALA A 116 12.08 32.75 9.67
CA ALA A 116 12.88 32.05 8.67
C ALA A 116 12.02 31.35 7.62
N HIS A 117 10.91 30.71 8.01
CA HIS A 117 9.96 30.11 7.07
C HIS A 117 9.31 31.15 6.14
N GLU A 118 8.85 32.29 6.66
CA GLU A 118 8.29 33.36 5.81
C GLU A 118 9.33 33.96 4.84
N THR A 119 10.57 34.10 5.30
CA THR A 119 11.68 34.55 4.46
C THR A 119 12.01 33.53 3.36
N ALA A 120 11.97 32.22 3.69
CA ALA A 120 12.19 31.15 2.72
C ALA A 120 11.07 31.10 1.67
N LEU A 121 9.81 31.22 2.10
CA LEU A 121 8.64 31.29 1.21
C LEU A 121 8.67 32.50 0.27
N SER A 122 9.28 33.60 0.71
CA SER A 122 9.49 34.78 -0.13
C SER A 122 10.52 34.54 -1.24
N ARG A 123 11.44 33.58 -1.07
CA ARG A 123 12.47 33.22 -2.06
C ARG A 123 12.01 32.13 -3.02
N GLY A 124 11.21 31.18 -2.56
CA GLY A 124 10.73 30.07 -3.38
C GLY A 124 9.69 29.21 -2.67
N ALA A 125 9.00 28.37 -3.44
CA ALA A 125 8.02 27.45 -2.90
C ALA A 125 8.68 26.35 -2.04
N ILE A 126 8.00 25.94 -0.98
CA ILE A 126 8.44 24.83 -0.14
C ILE A 126 8.06 23.52 -0.83
N LYS A 127 9.04 22.62 -1.00
CA LYS A 127 8.85 21.31 -1.60
C LYS A 127 8.75 20.21 -0.53
N MET A 128 7.64 19.48 -0.55
CA MET A 128 7.37 18.35 0.32
C MET A 128 7.28 17.06 -0.51
N PRO A 129 8.09 16.04 -0.19
CA PRO A 129 7.99 14.75 -0.87
C PRO A 129 6.64 14.09 -0.53
N LEU A 130 6.00 13.52 -1.55
CA LEU A 130 4.75 12.78 -1.44
C LEU A 130 4.95 11.40 -2.06
N ARG A 131 4.64 10.34 -1.30
CA ARG A 131 4.54 8.98 -1.81
C ARG A 131 3.08 8.74 -2.18
N ARG A 132 2.74 8.93 -3.45
CA ARG A 132 1.37 8.73 -3.94
C ARG A 132 1.13 7.26 -4.23
N THR A 133 -0.02 6.74 -3.86
CA THR A 133 -0.34 5.32 -4.04
C THR A 133 -1.55 5.15 -4.97
N GLU A 134 -1.46 4.22 -5.92
CA GLU A 134 -2.53 3.91 -6.86
C GLU A 134 -2.76 2.40 -6.90
N VAL A 135 -4.03 2.00 -6.87
CA VAL A 135 -4.42 0.58 -6.97
C VAL A 135 -5.22 0.36 -8.25
N LYS A 136 -4.76 -0.58 -9.09
CA LYS A 136 -5.49 -1.02 -10.30
C LYS A 136 -5.88 -2.47 -10.18
N SER A 137 -7.11 -2.80 -10.56
CA SER A 137 -7.59 -4.19 -10.61
C SER A 137 -7.83 -4.61 -12.05
N PHE A 138 -7.29 -5.76 -12.46
CA PHE A 138 -7.50 -6.35 -13.78
C PHE A 138 -8.16 -7.72 -13.64
N ALA A 139 -9.29 -7.94 -14.31
CA ALA A 139 -9.96 -9.24 -14.31
C ALA A 139 -9.31 -10.18 -15.33
N LEU A 140 -8.80 -11.31 -14.86
CA LEU A 140 -8.19 -12.36 -15.67
C LEU A 140 -9.22 -13.47 -15.85
N SER A 141 -9.63 -13.73 -17.10
CA SER A 141 -10.69 -14.69 -17.40
C SER A 141 -10.25 -16.14 -17.15
N SER A 142 -11.21 -17.00 -16.81
CA SER A 142 -10.97 -18.45 -16.73
C SER A 142 -10.48 -19.00 -18.08
N GLY A 143 -9.67 -20.06 -18.04
CA GLY A 143 -9.06 -20.67 -19.22
C GLY A 143 -7.79 -19.98 -19.73
N MET A 144 -7.46 -18.77 -19.27
CA MET A 144 -6.24 -18.08 -19.71
C MET A 144 -4.99 -18.71 -19.06
N GLN A 145 -3.95 -18.91 -19.88
CA GLN A 145 -2.65 -19.40 -19.41
C GLN A 145 -1.54 -18.33 -19.53
N SER A 146 -1.59 -17.49 -20.56
CA SER A 146 -0.65 -16.38 -20.75
C SER A 146 -1.46 -15.11 -21.05
N ILE A 147 -1.11 -14.03 -20.36
CA ILE A 147 -1.85 -12.77 -20.37
C ILE A 147 -0.84 -11.63 -20.42
N THR A 148 -0.97 -10.80 -21.44
CA THR A 148 -0.29 -9.50 -21.51
C THR A 148 -1.33 -8.41 -21.33
N ILE A 149 -1.16 -7.58 -20.32
CA ILE A 149 -1.98 -6.38 -20.10
C ILE A 149 -1.19 -5.19 -20.65
N PRO A 150 -1.46 -4.76 -21.89
CA PRO A 150 -0.80 -3.60 -22.45
C PRO A 150 -1.26 -2.34 -21.71
N ASN A 151 -0.37 -1.35 -21.61
CA ASN A 151 -0.68 -0.03 -21.07
C ASN A 151 -1.25 -0.05 -19.65
N ALA A 152 -0.77 -0.97 -18.81
CA ALA A 152 -1.17 -1.06 -17.41
C ALA A 152 -0.88 0.23 -16.65
N PHE A 153 0.24 0.91 -16.97
CA PHE A 153 0.57 2.24 -16.47
C PHE A 153 1.11 3.12 -17.59
N ILE A 154 0.52 4.29 -17.76
CA ILE A 154 0.88 5.25 -18.81
C ILE A 154 1.33 6.55 -18.12
N GLY A 155 2.46 7.10 -18.55
CA GLY A 155 2.97 8.37 -18.04
C GLY A 155 4.13 8.16 -17.07
N GLN A 156 4.06 8.77 -15.89
CA GLN A 156 5.10 8.60 -14.87
C GLN A 156 5.22 7.12 -14.49
N VAL A 157 6.43 6.58 -14.51
CA VAL A 157 6.73 5.23 -14.05
C VAL A 157 6.67 5.21 -12.52
N PRO A 158 5.89 4.29 -11.90
CA PRO A 158 5.90 4.12 -10.45
C PRO A 158 7.33 3.84 -9.96
N ALA A 159 7.69 4.33 -8.77
CA ALA A 159 8.95 3.99 -8.12
C ALA A 159 8.97 2.53 -7.66
N ARG A 160 7.83 2.01 -7.20
CA ARG A 160 7.67 0.62 -6.79
C ARG A 160 6.34 0.08 -7.30
N LEU A 161 6.37 -1.16 -7.77
CA LEU A 161 5.17 -1.93 -8.07
C LEU A 161 5.15 -3.19 -7.23
N ILE A 162 4.01 -3.48 -6.61
CA ILE A 162 3.81 -4.73 -5.88
C ILE A 162 2.86 -5.60 -6.69
N MET A 163 3.39 -6.35 -7.68
CA MET A 163 2.82 -7.57 -8.31
C MET A 163 3.82 -8.31 -9.23
N LEU A 164 3.32 -9.37 -9.88
CA LEU A 164 3.92 -10.23 -10.91
C LEU A 164 4.33 -9.50 -12.20
N CYS A 165 5.59 -9.73 -12.59
CA CYS A 165 6.35 -9.47 -13.84
C CYS A 165 5.87 -8.37 -14.81
N LEU A 166 6.77 -7.43 -15.12
CA LEU A 166 6.53 -6.23 -15.94
C LEU A 166 7.43 -6.17 -17.18
N LEU A 167 6.87 -5.68 -18.29
CA LEU A 167 7.61 -5.16 -19.44
C LEU A 167 7.60 -3.62 -19.39
N ASP A 168 8.78 -3.02 -19.45
CA ASP A 168 8.96 -1.57 -19.63
C ASP A 168 9.53 -1.34 -21.05
N GLY A 169 8.67 -1.04 -22.02
CA GLY A 169 9.07 -0.92 -23.43
C GLY A 169 9.86 -2.14 -23.94
N ASN A 170 11.00 -1.91 -24.60
CA ASN A 170 11.85 -2.99 -25.11
C ASN A 170 12.64 -3.76 -24.01
N ARG A 171 12.40 -3.49 -22.72
CA ARG A 171 13.15 -4.08 -21.60
C ARG A 171 12.23 -4.80 -20.62
N MET A 172 12.54 -6.05 -20.33
CA MET A 172 11.85 -6.85 -19.30
C MET A 172 12.49 -6.62 -17.92
N ILE A 173 11.66 -6.39 -16.90
CA ILE A 173 12.09 -6.20 -15.51
C ILE A 173 11.27 -7.12 -14.61
N PRO A 174 11.90 -8.09 -13.92
CA PRO A 174 13.33 -8.44 -13.96
C PRO A 174 13.77 -9.07 -15.29
N SER A 175 15.07 -8.99 -15.60
CA SER A 175 15.64 -9.54 -16.86
C SER A 175 15.41 -11.04 -17.04
N LYS A 176 15.35 -11.78 -15.93
CA LYS A 176 14.88 -13.16 -15.89
C LYS A 176 13.54 -13.17 -15.15
N PRO A 177 12.42 -13.52 -15.81
CA PRO A 177 11.11 -13.55 -15.19
C PRO A 177 11.10 -14.40 -13.93
N TYR A 178 10.23 -14.04 -13.00
CA TYR A 178 9.95 -14.88 -11.85
C TYR A 178 9.12 -16.09 -12.30
N GLN A 179 9.61 -17.29 -12.01
CA GLN A 179 8.94 -18.56 -12.30
C GLN A 179 8.86 -19.40 -11.01
N PRO A 180 8.14 -18.93 -9.97
CA PRO A 180 8.01 -19.69 -8.73
C PRO A 180 7.26 -21.01 -9.00
N LYS A 181 7.77 -22.10 -8.42
CA LYS A 181 7.08 -23.39 -8.38
C LYS A 181 6.64 -23.69 -6.96
N PHE A 182 5.34 -23.66 -6.75
CA PHE A 182 4.70 -23.96 -5.46
C PHE A 182 4.32 -25.43 -5.30
N ASP A 183 4.82 -26.30 -6.19
CA ASP A 183 4.68 -27.75 -6.09
C ASP A 183 5.63 -28.34 -5.03
N THR A 184 5.79 -29.67 -5.04
CA THR A 184 6.68 -30.38 -4.12
C THR A 184 8.14 -29.93 -4.17
N SER A 185 8.58 -29.26 -5.24
CA SER A 185 9.94 -28.72 -5.37
C SER A 185 10.19 -27.46 -4.54
N ASN A 186 9.13 -26.75 -4.10
CA ASN A 186 9.21 -25.49 -3.34
C ASN A 186 10.25 -24.49 -3.90
N SER A 187 10.30 -24.33 -5.23
CA SER A 187 11.27 -23.47 -5.91
C SER A 187 10.73 -22.04 -6.05
N TYR A 188 10.76 -21.28 -4.95
CA TYR A 188 10.29 -19.88 -4.92
C TYR A 188 11.16 -18.94 -4.06
N SER A 189 12.32 -19.42 -3.59
CA SER A 189 13.28 -18.66 -2.76
C SER A 189 13.70 -17.32 -3.36
N ARG A 190 13.92 -17.27 -4.68
CA ARG A 190 14.26 -16.03 -5.39
C ARG A 190 13.14 -14.99 -5.31
N CYS A 191 11.88 -15.42 -5.45
CA CYS A 191 10.72 -14.53 -5.38
C CYS A 191 10.54 -14.00 -3.96
N TYR A 192 10.64 -14.90 -2.97
CA TYR A 192 10.58 -14.53 -1.57
C TYR A 192 11.69 -13.55 -1.18
N MET A 193 12.95 -13.81 -1.56
CA MET A 193 14.06 -12.90 -1.32
C MET A 193 13.85 -11.54 -1.99
N SER A 194 13.38 -11.53 -3.25
CA SER A 194 13.09 -10.29 -4.00
C SER A 194 12.07 -9.41 -3.29
N LEU A 195 11.08 -10.02 -2.62
CA LEU A 195 10.08 -9.27 -1.86
C LEU A 195 10.77 -8.40 -0.78
N PHE A 196 11.76 -8.93 -0.06
CA PHE A 196 12.48 -8.17 0.96
C PHE A 196 13.41 -7.12 0.34
N THR A 197 14.11 -7.45 -0.75
CA THR A 197 15.03 -6.51 -1.40
C THR A 197 14.27 -5.32 -1.97
N ASP A 198 13.16 -5.55 -2.65
CA ASP A 198 12.45 -4.53 -3.44
C ASP A 198 11.48 -3.70 -2.59
N LEU A 199 11.07 -4.25 -1.43
CA LEU A 199 10.46 -3.47 -0.35
C LEU A 199 11.49 -2.65 0.45
N GLY A 200 12.79 -2.83 0.18
CA GLY A 200 13.86 -2.16 0.92
C GLY A 200 13.97 -2.61 2.38
N ARG A 201 13.51 -3.83 2.70
CA ARG A 201 13.51 -4.44 4.04
C ARG A 201 14.71 -5.35 4.27
N TYR A 202 15.35 -5.80 3.20
CA TYR A 202 16.56 -6.61 3.27
C TYR A 202 17.68 -5.86 4.01
N HIS A 203 18.32 -6.51 4.99
CA HIS A 203 19.32 -5.93 5.89
C HIS A 203 18.85 -4.77 6.79
N LYS A 204 17.54 -4.59 6.98
CA LYS A 204 16.99 -3.66 7.99
C LYS A 204 16.30 -4.45 9.10
N ASP A 205 16.20 -3.87 10.30
CA ASP A 205 15.41 -4.41 11.43
C ASP A 205 13.90 -4.27 11.22
N GLN A 206 13.45 -4.45 9.98
CA GLN A 206 12.06 -4.26 9.56
C GLN A 206 11.62 -5.48 8.78
N ASP A 207 11.02 -6.44 9.48
CA ASP A 207 10.48 -7.66 8.89
C ASP A 207 9.03 -7.48 8.42
N ILE A 208 8.56 -8.37 7.55
CA ILE A 208 7.15 -8.49 7.17
C ILE A 208 6.54 -9.69 7.89
N ASN A 209 5.25 -9.63 8.25
CA ASN A 209 4.57 -10.79 8.83
C ASN A 209 4.14 -11.79 7.75
N ILE A 210 5.10 -12.34 6.98
CA ILE A 210 4.89 -13.42 6.00
C ILE A 210 6.09 -14.35 6.09
N SER A 211 5.88 -15.59 6.54
CA SER A 211 6.94 -16.60 6.59
C SER A 211 7.18 -17.27 5.23
N TYR A 212 8.34 -17.93 5.08
CA TYR A 212 8.69 -18.68 3.86
C TYR A 212 7.71 -19.82 3.55
N SER A 213 7.11 -20.44 4.57
CA SER A 213 6.08 -21.48 4.39
C SER A 213 4.74 -20.89 3.99
N GLU A 214 4.30 -19.80 4.64
CA GLU A 214 3.00 -19.17 4.32
C GLU A 214 3.00 -18.49 2.94
N TYR A 215 4.16 -18.07 2.44
CA TYR A 215 4.29 -17.36 1.17
C TYR A 215 3.65 -18.13 0.00
N LYS A 216 3.84 -19.46 -0.06
CA LYS A 216 3.28 -20.29 -1.14
C LYS A 216 1.79 -20.65 -0.94
N ASP A 217 1.27 -20.51 0.29
CA ASP A 217 -0.06 -21.00 0.67
C ASP A 217 -1.12 -19.87 0.62
N GLY A 218 -0.85 -18.79 -0.12
CA GLY A 218 -1.80 -17.69 -0.36
C GLY A 218 -1.29 -16.30 0.01
N TYR A 219 -0.07 -16.16 0.52
CA TYR A 219 0.59 -14.86 0.77
C TYR A 219 1.68 -14.53 -0.24
N THR A 220 1.50 -15.00 -1.48
CA THR A 220 2.43 -14.69 -2.56
C THR A 220 2.28 -13.23 -2.98
N LEU A 221 3.21 -12.40 -2.51
CA LEU A 221 3.41 -11.04 -2.98
C LEU A 221 4.69 -10.96 -3.80
N LEU A 222 4.66 -10.16 -4.84
CA LEU A 222 5.84 -9.82 -5.63
C LEU A 222 5.98 -8.31 -5.59
N ALA A 223 7.18 -7.83 -5.28
CA ALA A 223 7.52 -6.43 -5.35
C ALA A 223 8.62 -6.27 -6.41
N ILE A 224 8.61 -5.14 -7.11
CA ILE A 224 9.60 -4.75 -8.10
C ILE A 224 9.90 -3.27 -7.86
N ASP A 225 11.16 -2.99 -7.58
CA ASP A 225 11.69 -1.63 -7.55
C ASP A 225 11.99 -1.19 -8.99
N LEU A 226 11.32 -0.13 -9.42
CA LEU A 226 11.45 0.46 -10.75
C LEU A 226 12.28 1.75 -10.76
N THR A 227 12.84 2.15 -9.62
CA THR A 227 13.79 3.27 -9.60
C THR A 227 15.07 2.88 -10.35
N PRO A 228 15.68 3.81 -11.13
CA PRO A 228 16.90 3.52 -11.90
C PRO A 228 18.07 3.00 -11.06
N ASP A 229 18.09 3.37 -9.79
CA ASP A 229 19.13 3.10 -8.81
C ASP A 229 18.73 2.06 -7.75
N LEU A 230 17.57 1.40 -7.91
CA LEU A 230 17.05 0.36 -7.02
C LEU A 230 16.99 0.80 -5.55
N SER A 231 16.54 2.03 -5.34
CA SER A 231 16.45 2.67 -4.04
C SER A 231 15.06 3.30 -3.80
N ALA A 232 13.98 2.59 -4.13
CA ALA A 232 12.61 3.03 -3.88
C ALA A 232 12.32 3.41 -2.41
N ASP A 233 13.11 2.91 -1.45
CA ASP A 233 13.04 3.35 -0.05
C ASP A 233 14.11 4.38 0.38
N GLY A 234 14.98 4.81 -0.54
CA GLY A 234 15.98 5.85 -0.30
C GLY A 234 15.38 7.20 0.12
N MET A 235 16.19 8.00 0.81
CA MET A 235 15.82 9.37 1.24
C MET A 235 16.15 10.43 0.18
N HIS A 236 16.71 10.03 -0.95
CA HIS A 236 17.04 10.90 -2.08
C HIS A 236 16.03 10.72 -3.22
N ASP A 237 15.99 11.71 -4.10
CA ASP A 237 15.13 11.70 -5.27
C ASP A 237 15.81 10.94 -6.41
N SER A 238 15.17 9.85 -6.82
CA SER A 238 15.52 9.15 -8.06
C SER A 238 14.93 9.89 -9.26
N VAL A 239 15.59 9.80 -10.42
CA VAL A 239 15.12 10.44 -11.65
C VAL A 239 13.74 9.89 -12.03
N LEU A 240 12.77 10.81 -12.18
CA LEU A 240 11.44 10.47 -12.69
C LEU A 240 11.55 10.08 -14.17
N ARG A 241 10.90 8.98 -14.53
CA ARG A 241 10.86 8.47 -15.90
C ARG A 241 9.41 8.43 -16.36
N ASN A 242 9.19 8.76 -17.63
CA ASN A 242 7.91 8.57 -18.27
C ASN A 242 8.02 7.41 -19.25
N SER A 243 7.11 6.44 -19.14
CA SER A 243 7.07 5.26 -20.00
C SER A 243 5.66 4.69 -20.04
N ASN A 244 5.51 3.61 -20.77
CA ASN A 244 4.31 2.82 -20.85
C ASN A 244 4.62 1.39 -20.41
N LEU A 245 4.07 0.99 -19.26
CA LEU A 245 4.32 -0.31 -18.67
C LEU A 245 3.25 -1.31 -19.10
N ALA A 246 3.68 -2.48 -19.54
CA ALA A 246 2.83 -3.65 -19.73
C ALA A 246 3.11 -4.69 -18.64
N LEU A 247 2.10 -5.48 -18.30
CA LEU A 247 2.23 -6.60 -17.37
C LEU A 247 2.17 -7.90 -18.15
N ASP A 248 3.13 -8.79 -17.91
CA ASP A 248 3.19 -10.10 -18.56
C ASP A 248 3.11 -11.21 -17.51
N ILE A 249 2.04 -12.00 -17.61
CA ILE A 249 1.70 -13.01 -16.63
C ILE A 249 1.49 -14.34 -17.33
N CYS A 250 2.20 -15.36 -16.85
CA CYS A 250 2.09 -16.73 -17.33
C CYS A 250 1.83 -17.68 -16.17
N PHE A 251 0.83 -18.54 -16.33
CA PHE A 251 0.48 -19.60 -15.41
C PHE A 251 0.93 -20.95 -15.98
N SER A 252 1.34 -21.87 -15.11
CA SER A 252 1.72 -23.23 -15.51
C SER A 252 0.53 -24.04 -16.02
N LYS A 253 -0.69 -23.70 -15.56
CA LYS A 253 -1.97 -24.26 -15.98
C LYS A 253 -2.94 -23.13 -16.27
N ALA A 254 -3.91 -23.37 -17.15
CA ALA A 254 -5.00 -22.44 -17.39
C ALA A 254 -5.76 -22.13 -16.09
N LEU A 255 -6.18 -20.87 -15.91
CA LEU A 255 -6.94 -20.44 -14.74
C LEU A 255 -8.26 -21.22 -14.63
N PRO A 256 -8.55 -21.86 -13.48
CA PRO A 256 -9.79 -22.62 -13.31
C PRO A 256 -11.02 -21.70 -13.23
N GLU A 257 -10.84 -20.47 -12.74
CA GLU A 257 -11.88 -19.47 -12.55
C GLU A 257 -11.34 -18.07 -12.89
N THR A 258 -12.25 -17.10 -13.00
CA THR A 258 -11.87 -15.71 -13.23
C THR A 258 -11.29 -15.13 -11.94
N VAL A 259 -10.08 -14.57 -12.01
CA VAL A 259 -9.38 -14.01 -10.85
C VAL A 259 -9.08 -12.52 -11.06
N ASN A 260 -9.06 -11.74 -9.99
CA ASN A 260 -8.67 -10.34 -10.04
C ASN A 260 -7.19 -10.16 -9.69
N LEU A 261 -6.43 -9.56 -10.61
CA LEU A 261 -5.07 -9.12 -10.40
C LEU A 261 -5.07 -7.70 -9.82
N ILE A 262 -4.58 -7.52 -8.59
CA ILE A 262 -4.56 -6.23 -7.90
C ILE A 262 -3.15 -5.64 -7.87
N VAL A 263 -2.95 -4.54 -8.58
CA VAL A 263 -1.68 -3.84 -8.69
C VAL A 263 -1.62 -2.68 -7.75
N TYR A 264 -0.63 -2.71 -6.85
CA TYR A 264 -0.29 -1.55 -6.04
C TYR A 264 0.93 -0.84 -6.61
N ALA A 265 0.75 0.41 -7.01
CA ALA A 265 1.77 1.27 -7.57
C ALA A 265 2.07 2.43 -6.61
N GLU A 266 3.35 2.64 -6.31
CA GLU A 266 3.83 3.77 -5.51
C GLU A 266 4.60 4.73 -6.42
N TYR A 267 4.20 6.00 -6.42
CA TYR A 267 4.85 7.08 -7.15
C TYR A 267 5.53 8.04 -6.20
N ARG A 268 6.64 8.62 -6.66
CA ARG A 268 7.30 9.73 -5.97
C ARG A 268 6.88 11.03 -6.64
N ASN A 269 6.18 11.86 -5.89
CA ASN A 269 5.66 13.14 -6.32
C ASN A 269 6.10 14.22 -5.33
N VAL A 270 5.94 15.48 -5.72
CA VAL A 270 6.24 16.62 -4.86
C VAL A 270 5.01 17.51 -4.73
N ILE A 271 4.71 17.89 -3.50
CA ILE A 271 3.80 18.98 -3.20
C ILE A 271 4.61 20.25 -3.05
N GLU A 272 4.27 21.28 -3.81
CA GLU A 272 4.84 22.61 -3.69
C GLU A 272 3.85 23.55 -3.01
N ILE A 273 4.32 24.31 -2.02
CA ILE A 273 3.51 25.32 -1.34
C ILE A 273 4.13 26.69 -1.59
N ASP A 274 3.38 27.56 -2.26
CA ASP A 274 3.84 28.91 -2.61
C ASP A 274 3.72 29.90 -1.45
N LYS A 275 4.21 31.13 -1.68
CA LYS A 275 4.13 32.22 -0.69
C LYS A 275 2.69 32.57 -0.26
N ASN A 276 1.70 32.31 -1.12
CA ASN A 276 0.29 32.57 -0.87
C ASN A 276 -0.42 31.38 -0.21
N ARG A 277 0.32 30.30 0.13
CA ARG A 277 -0.21 29.03 0.64
C ARG A 277 -1.09 28.28 -0.36
N ASN A 278 -0.93 28.55 -1.65
CA ASN A 278 -1.48 27.68 -2.69
C ASN A 278 -0.66 26.40 -2.72
N VAL A 279 -1.37 25.28 -2.81
CA VAL A 279 -0.79 23.94 -2.89
C VAL A 279 -0.81 23.51 -4.35
N LEU A 280 0.36 23.26 -4.91
CA LEU A 280 0.56 22.76 -6.26
C LEU A 280 1.04 21.30 -6.18
N THR A 281 0.48 20.45 -7.02
CA THR A 281 0.88 19.04 -7.17
C THR A 281 1.36 18.80 -8.59
N ASP A 282 2.38 17.95 -8.75
CA ASP A 282 3.02 17.66 -10.03
C ASP A 282 2.39 16.48 -10.81
N PHE A 283 1.15 16.10 -10.46
CA PHE A 283 0.44 14.94 -11.00
C PHE A 283 -1.04 15.21 -11.24
#